data_AF-A0A9W5Y0R3-F1
#
_entry.id   AF-A0A9W5Y0R3-F1
#
_cell.length_a   1.000
_cell.length_b   1.000
_cell.length_c   1.000
_cell.angle_alpha   90.00
_cell.angle_beta   90.00
_cell.angle_gamma   90.00
#
_symmetry.space_group_name_H-M   'P 1'
#
loop_
_entity.id
_entity.type
_entity.pdbx_description
1 polymer ?
#
loop_
_entity_poly.entity_id
_entity_poly.type
_entity_poly.pdbx_seq_one_letter_code
_entity_poly.pdbx_strand_id
1 'polypeptide(L)'
;MKISKKTEIIKLYEEGLSIEDISSKGFTKKYVKQVLKNSKLLSEAISSALPTEFLEPVTTEEPKIEIAEPPVVEEVPTEIEAPPEESNNSSSLKEVITLLQSLEEASAQVDISLNISVKIDIDNTIKTGESAHRDCITNASEYDKNTASETVKNCSCPTEPDTVCNPLSEENSLLNPVAALRALGEGGLKDKLSSLNPKDLINIIRTYTPDLTGKVYRKRNKNAIIEYIVEKSSSLSKLGQVFREVDKENK
;
A
#
# COMPACT_ATOMS: atom_id res chain seq x y z
N MET A 1 -17.36 -10.38 -32.48
CA MET A 1 -16.17 -9.67 -31.95
C MET A 1 -14.95 -10.55 -32.14
N LYS A 2 -13.80 -9.99 -32.55
CA LYS A 2 -12.57 -10.78 -32.70
C LYS A 2 -11.93 -10.96 -31.32
N ILE A 3 -11.74 -12.21 -30.90
CA ILE A 3 -11.08 -12.55 -29.64
C ILE A 3 -9.58 -12.21 -29.78
N SER A 4 -9.01 -11.58 -28.76
CA SER A 4 -7.58 -11.26 -28.75
C SER A 4 -6.76 -12.53 -28.46
N LYS A 5 -5.58 -12.63 -29.08
CA LYS A 5 -4.61 -13.70 -28.78
C LYS A 5 -4.29 -13.80 -27.28
N LYS A 6 -4.29 -12.66 -26.57
CA LYS A 6 -4.06 -12.63 -25.11
C LYS A 6 -5.17 -13.34 -24.34
N THR A 7 -6.43 -13.06 -24.69
CA THR A 7 -7.60 -13.66 -24.02
C THR A 7 -7.71 -15.15 -24.32
N GLU A 8 -7.30 -15.57 -25.51
CA GLU A 8 -7.25 -16.98 -25.88
C GLU A 8 -6.21 -17.76 -25.04
N ILE A 9 -5.00 -17.21 -24.85
CA ILE A 9 -3.97 -17.81 -23.99
C ILE A 9 -4.44 -17.95 -22.54
N ILE A 10 -5.15 -16.95 -22.01
CA ILE A 10 -5.65 -16.98 -20.62
C ILE A 10 -6.70 -18.08 -20.45
N LYS A 11 -7.67 -18.17 -21.38
CA LYS A 11 -8.70 -19.22 -21.34
C LYS A 11 -8.10 -20.63 -21.39
N LEU A 12 -7.16 -20.86 -22.30
CA LEU A 12 -6.48 -22.16 -22.41
C LEU A 12 -5.75 -22.54 -21.12
N TYR A 13 -5.19 -21.57 -20.41
CA TYR A 13 -4.52 -21.82 -19.13
C TYR A 13 -5.54 -22.08 -18.00
N GLU A 14 -6.68 -21.39 -17.99
CA GLU A 14 -7.79 -21.64 -17.06
C GLU A 14 -8.43 -23.02 -17.28
N GLU A 15 -8.42 -23.52 -18.51
CA GLU A 15 -8.78 -24.90 -18.88
C GLU A 15 -7.75 -25.95 -18.41
N GLY A 16 -6.64 -25.53 -17.78
CA GLY A 16 -5.62 -26.40 -17.20
C GLY A 16 -4.51 -26.85 -18.17
N LEU A 17 -4.41 -26.26 -19.37
CA LEU A 17 -3.35 -26.61 -20.30
C LEU A 17 -1.98 -26.09 -19.84
N SER A 18 -0.95 -26.89 -20.09
CA SER A 18 0.44 -26.50 -19.81
C SER A 18 0.96 -25.44 -20.79
N ILE A 19 2.04 -24.75 -20.43
CA ILE A 19 2.68 -23.73 -21.28
C ILE A 19 3.17 -24.36 -22.59
N GLU A 20 3.61 -25.61 -22.54
CA GLU A 20 4.05 -26.42 -23.66
C GLU A 20 2.91 -26.68 -24.64
N ASP A 21 1.73 -27.10 -24.15
CA ASP A 21 0.55 -27.38 -24.97
C ASP A 21 0.03 -26.12 -25.67
N ILE A 22 0.01 -24.99 -24.94
CA ILE A 22 -0.36 -23.70 -25.51
C ILE A 22 0.65 -23.27 -26.59
N SER A 23 1.94 -23.57 -26.40
CA SER A 23 2.95 -23.27 -27.42
C SER A 23 2.74 -24.09 -28.70
N SER A 24 2.32 -25.35 -28.57
CA SER A 24 2.00 -26.23 -29.69
C SER A 24 0.81 -25.73 -30.52
N LYS A 25 -0.09 -24.94 -29.91
CA LYS A 25 -1.21 -24.26 -30.61
C LYS A 25 -0.79 -23.03 -31.44
N GLY A 26 0.51 -22.75 -31.58
CA GLY A 26 1.03 -21.69 -32.44
C GLY A 26 1.41 -20.38 -31.73
N PHE A 27 1.44 -20.38 -30.39
CA PHE A 27 1.93 -19.25 -29.60
C PHE A 27 3.41 -19.42 -29.27
N THR A 28 4.17 -18.32 -29.25
CA THR A 28 5.57 -18.37 -28.83
C THR A 28 5.68 -18.51 -27.31
N LYS A 29 6.49 -19.46 -26.81
CA LYS A 29 6.68 -19.69 -25.36
C LYS A 29 6.97 -18.41 -24.58
N LYS A 30 7.80 -17.51 -25.14
CA LYS A 30 8.13 -16.21 -24.53
C LYS A 30 6.88 -15.35 -24.31
N TYR A 31 6.00 -15.29 -25.31
CA TYR A 31 4.77 -14.51 -25.23
C TYR A 31 3.77 -15.12 -24.25
N VAL A 32 3.61 -16.45 -24.25
CA VAL A 32 2.76 -17.16 -23.28
C VAL A 32 3.20 -16.85 -21.84
N LYS A 33 4.49 -16.99 -21.53
CA LYS A 33 5.04 -16.66 -20.21
C LYS A 33 4.81 -15.19 -19.83
N GLN A 34 4.94 -14.27 -20.78
CA GLN A 34 4.71 -12.85 -20.55
C GLN A 34 3.23 -12.55 -20.25
N VAL A 35 2.31 -13.17 -20.98
CA VAL A 35 0.86 -13.03 -20.76
C VAL A 35 0.46 -13.55 -19.38
N LEU A 36 0.93 -14.74 -19.00
CA LEU A 36 0.64 -15.35 -17.70
C LEU A 36 1.28 -14.59 -16.53
N LYS A 37 2.48 -14.05 -16.70
CA LYS A 37 3.11 -13.19 -15.68
C LYS A 37 2.28 -11.93 -15.44
N ASN A 38 1.77 -11.32 -16.50
CA ASN A 38 0.94 -10.12 -16.39
C ASN A 38 -0.46 -10.41 -15.84
N SER A 39 -1.03 -11.60 -16.09
CA SER A 39 -2.34 -11.98 -15.54
C SER A 39 -2.26 -12.32 -14.05
N LYS A 40 -1.20 -13.00 -13.58
CA LYS A 40 -0.99 -13.24 -12.14
C LYS A 40 -0.90 -11.93 -11.34
N LEU A 41 -0.19 -10.94 -11.87
CA LEU A 41 -0.12 -9.62 -11.26
C LEU A 41 -1.48 -8.92 -11.19
N LEU A 42 -2.38 -9.22 -12.14
CA LEU A 42 -3.74 -8.69 -12.12
C LEU A 42 -4.60 -9.43 -11.09
N SER A 43 -4.55 -10.76 -11.03
CA SER A 43 -5.32 -11.53 -10.04
C SER A 43 -4.87 -11.22 -8.60
N GLU A 44 -3.58 -11.07 -8.37
CA GLU A 44 -3.00 -10.74 -7.07
C GLU A 44 -3.34 -9.29 -6.67
N ALA A 45 -3.32 -8.36 -7.63
CA ALA A 45 -3.78 -6.99 -7.40
C ALA A 45 -5.29 -6.94 -7.08
N ILE A 46 -6.12 -7.73 -7.74
CA ILE A 46 -7.57 -7.81 -7.49
C ILE A 46 -7.83 -8.48 -6.13
N SER A 47 -7.13 -9.56 -5.81
CA SER A 47 -7.22 -10.23 -4.50
C SER A 47 -6.77 -9.33 -3.34
N SER A 48 -5.81 -8.43 -3.57
CA SER A 48 -5.35 -7.47 -2.56
C SER A 48 -6.22 -6.21 -2.44
N ALA A 49 -7.07 -5.95 -3.43
CA ALA A 49 -7.84 -4.71 -3.55
C ALA A 49 -9.35 -4.88 -3.33
N LEU A 50 -9.82 -6.11 -3.07
CA LEU A 50 -11.21 -6.36 -2.68
C LEU A 50 -11.31 -6.26 -1.15
N PRO A 51 -12.02 -5.26 -0.61
CA PRO A 51 -12.41 -5.24 0.78
C PRO A 51 -13.27 -6.47 1.05
N THR A 52 -12.93 -7.23 2.09
CA THR A 52 -13.66 -8.43 2.54
C THR A 52 -15.05 -8.11 3.12
N GLU A 53 -15.49 -6.86 3.06
CA GLU A 53 -16.80 -6.40 3.53
C GLU A 53 -17.80 -6.32 2.37
N PHE A 54 -18.36 -7.46 1.96
CA PHE A 54 -19.71 -7.66 1.42
C PHE A 54 -19.77 -9.01 0.68
N LEU A 55 -19.81 -10.09 1.43
CA LEU A 55 -20.51 -11.29 0.97
C LEU A 55 -21.78 -11.36 1.80
N GLU A 56 -22.82 -10.67 1.34
CA GLU A 56 -24.17 -11.07 1.72
C GLU A 56 -24.38 -12.51 1.24
N PRO A 57 -25.01 -13.37 2.06
CA PRO A 57 -25.31 -14.73 1.66
C PRO A 57 -26.23 -14.68 0.45
N VAL A 58 -25.71 -15.09 -0.70
CA VAL A 58 -26.51 -15.37 -1.88
C VAL A 58 -27.42 -16.53 -1.50
N THR A 59 -28.68 -16.22 -1.22
CA THR A 59 -29.76 -17.18 -1.15
C THR A 59 -29.85 -17.86 -2.51
N THR A 60 -29.33 -19.08 -2.57
CA THR A 60 -29.53 -20.01 -3.67
C THR A 60 -31.01 -20.36 -3.72
N GLU A 61 -31.82 -19.58 -4.45
CA GLU A 61 -33.10 -20.09 -4.92
C GLU A 61 -32.79 -21.10 -6.04
N GLU A 62 -33.05 -22.37 -5.75
CA GLU A 62 -33.02 -23.45 -6.73
C GLU A 62 -33.88 -23.06 -7.94
N PRO A 63 -33.31 -22.98 -9.16
CA PRO A 63 -34.13 -22.93 -10.35
C PRO A 63 -34.84 -24.27 -10.46
N LYS A 64 -36.15 -24.24 -10.22
CA LYS A 64 -37.09 -25.33 -10.50
C LYS A 64 -37.09 -25.55 -12.02
N ILE A 65 -36.17 -26.37 -12.51
CA ILE A 65 -36.16 -26.83 -13.89
C ILE A 65 -37.28 -27.86 -14.00
N GLU A 66 -38.38 -27.41 -14.60
CA GLU A 66 -39.45 -28.26 -15.09
C GLU A 66 -38.88 -29.13 -16.21
N ILE A 67 -38.53 -30.37 -15.86
CA ILE A 67 -38.07 -31.39 -16.80
C ILE A 67 -39.28 -31.79 -17.65
N ALA A 68 -39.32 -31.29 -18.87
CA ALA A 68 -40.23 -31.80 -19.89
C ALA A 68 -39.93 -33.29 -20.14
N GLU A 69 -40.97 -34.11 -20.05
CA GLU A 69 -40.94 -35.54 -20.36
C GLU A 69 -40.30 -35.79 -21.74
N PRO A 70 -39.26 -36.63 -21.83
CA PRO A 70 -38.81 -37.11 -23.12
C PRO A 70 -39.83 -38.09 -23.72
N PRO A 71 -40.00 -38.09 -25.06
CA PRO A 71 -40.92 -38.98 -25.74
C PRO A 71 -40.48 -40.44 -25.58
N VAL A 72 -41.46 -41.28 -25.28
CA VAL A 72 -41.43 -42.74 -25.27
C VAL A 72 -40.73 -43.26 -26.54
N VAL A 73 -39.56 -43.89 -26.36
CA VAL A 73 -38.90 -44.68 -27.39
C VAL A 73 -38.98 -46.15 -26.98
N GLU A 74 -39.56 -46.95 -27.87
CA GLU A 74 -39.78 -48.39 -27.75
C GLU A 74 -38.53 -49.16 -27.37
N GLU A 75 -38.72 -50.10 -26.44
CA GLU A 75 -37.73 -51.00 -25.87
C GLU A 75 -37.18 -51.98 -26.92
N VAL A 76 -35.86 -52.07 -27.02
CA VAL A 76 -35.15 -53.19 -27.66
C VAL A 76 -34.46 -53.99 -26.55
N PRO A 77 -34.75 -55.30 -26.39
CA PRO A 77 -34.12 -56.10 -25.35
C PRO A 77 -32.68 -56.40 -25.73
N THR A 78 -31.73 -55.89 -24.95
CA THR A 78 -30.32 -56.32 -25.02
C THR A 78 -29.93 -56.91 -23.67
N GLU A 79 -29.76 -58.22 -23.69
CA GLU A 79 -29.29 -59.06 -22.60
C GLU A 79 -27.81 -58.72 -22.34
N ILE A 80 -27.53 -58.01 -21.24
CA ILE A 80 -26.17 -57.70 -20.79
C ILE A 80 -25.99 -58.39 -19.44
N GLU A 81 -25.02 -59.30 -19.40
CA GLU A 81 -24.58 -60.03 -18.23
C GLU A 81 -24.16 -59.08 -17.10
N ALA A 82 -24.66 -59.39 -15.90
CA ALA A 82 -24.39 -58.65 -14.67
C ALA A 82 -22.90 -58.76 -14.26
N PRO A 83 -22.22 -57.63 -13.99
CA PRO A 83 -20.89 -57.66 -13.39
C PRO A 83 -20.97 -58.00 -11.88
N PRO A 84 -19.90 -58.58 -11.31
CA PRO A 84 -19.89 -59.13 -9.96
C PRO A 84 -19.96 -58.03 -8.89
N GLU A 85 -20.68 -58.32 -7.81
CA GLU A 85 -20.89 -57.43 -6.68
C GLU A 85 -19.58 -57.04 -5.99
N GLU A 86 -19.21 -55.76 -6.11
CA GLU A 86 -18.09 -55.17 -5.38
C GLU A 86 -18.48 -54.93 -3.92
N SER A 87 -17.71 -55.55 -3.03
CA SER A 87 -17.86 -55.54 -1.59
C SER A 87 -17.68 -54.14 -0.97
N ASN A 88 -18.72 -53.67 -0.27
CA ASN A 88 -18.71 -53.05 1.06
C ASN A 88 -17.83 -51.83 1.39
N ASN A 89 -17.21 -51.15 0.41
CA ASN A 89 -16.41 -49.95 0.66
C ASN A 89 -17.22 -48.68 1.02
N SER A 90 -18.55 -48.76 0.98
CA SER A 90 -19.44 -47.60 1.23
C SER A 90 -19.49 -47.16 2.70
N SER A 91 -19.18 -48.05 3.65
CA SER A 91 -19.19 -47.72 5.08
C SER A 91 -18.04 -46.78 5.45
N SER A 92 -16.83 -47.07 4.98
CA SER A 92 -15.64 -46.25 5.25
C SER A 92 -15.74 -44.86 4.64
N LEU A 93 -16.41 -44.73 3.49
CA LEU A 93 -16.60 -43.46 2.81
C LEU A 93 -17.58 -42.54 3.58
N LYS A 94 -18.62 -43.12 4.21
CA LYS A 94 -19.54 -42.37 5.08
C LYS A 94 -18.83 -41.82 6.32
N GLU A 95 -17.94 -42.59 6.94
CA GLU A 95 -17.16 -42.13 8.10
C GLU A 95 -16.23 -40.96 7.74
N VAL A 96 -15.57 -41.01 6.58
CA VAL A 96 -14.70 -39.91 6.10
C VAL A 96 -15.50 -38.64 5.85
N ILE A 97 -16.69 -38.75 5.25
CA ILE A 97 -17.57 -37.60 5.00
C ILE A 97 -18.00 -36.96 6.32
N THR A 98 -18.39 -37.77 7.32
CA THR A 98 -18.78 -37.24 8.65
C THR A 98 -17.62 -36.56 9.38
N LEU A 99 -16.40 -37.06 9.24
CA LEU A 99 -15.22 -36.42 9.83
C LEU A 99 -14.92 -35.05 9.19
N LEU A 100 -15.03 -34.95 7.85
CA LEU A 100 -14.79 -33.69 7.14
C LEU A 100 -15.82 -32.61 7.52
N GLN A 101 -17.09 -32.95 7.64
CA GLN A 101 -18.12 -32.02 8.11
C GLN A 101 -17.85 -31.54 9.54
N SER A 102 -17.46 -32.44 10.45
CA SER A 102 -17.14 -32.06 11.84
C SER A 102 -15.92 -31.14 11.94
N LEU A 103 -14.92 -31.30 11.06
CA LEU A 103 -13.72 -30.46 10.99
C LEU A 103 -14.05 -29.06 10.47
N GLU A 104 -14.95 -28.97 9.48
CA GLU A 104 -15.40 -27.68 8.95
C GLU A 104 -16.14 -26.87 10.02
N GLU A 105 -17.10 -27.50 10.73
CA GLU A 105 -17.82 -26.89 11.84
C GLU A 105 -16.88 -26.46 12.98
N ALA A 106 -15.91 -27.31 13.35
CA ALA A 106 -14.92 -26.96 14.38
C ALA A 106 -14.01 -25.80 13.95
N SER A 107 -13.64 -25.72 12.67
CA SER A 107 -12.80 -24.64 12.15
C SER A 107 -13.51 -23.29 12.14
N ALA A 108 -14.83 -23.27 11.88
CA ALA A 108 -15.65 -22.06 11.89
C ALA A 108 -15.76 -21.44 13.30
N GLN A 109 -15.55 -22.24 14.35
CA GLN A 109 -15.62 -21.79 15.75
C GLN A 109 -14.29 -21.25 16.29
N VAL A 110 -13.18 -21.43 15.56
CA VAL A 110 -11.85 -20.98 15.97
C VAL A 110 -11.58 -19.57 15.43
N ASP A 111 -12.22 -18.58 16.05
CA ASP A 111 -11.93 -17.16 15.81
C ASP A 111 -10.77 -16.71 16.73
N ILE A 112 -9.54 -16.87 16.23
CA ILE A 112 -8.33 -16.48 16.97
C ILE A 112 -8.12 -14.97 16.80
N SER A 113 -8.83 -14.20 17.62
CA SER A 113 -8.57 -12.78 17.80
C SER A 113 -7.30 -12.56 18.64
N LEU A 114 -6.15 -12.53 17.97
CA LEU A 114 -4.86 -12.21 18.57
C LEU A 114 -4.77 -10.71 18.89
N ASN A 115 -5.08 -10.35 20.14
CA ASN A 115 -4.89 -9.00 20.64
C ASN A 115 -3.43 -8.78 21.07
N ILE A 116 -2.58 -8.35 20.13
CA ILE A 116 -1.18 -8.05 20.41
C ILE A 116 -1.05 -6.62 20.92
N SER A 117 -0.91 -6.47 22.23
CA SER A 117 -0.57 -5.19 22.86
C SER A 117 0.95 -5.03 22.95
N VAL A 118 1.54 -4.24 22.05
CA VAL A 118 2.97 -3.89 22.12
C VAL A 118 3.12 -2.68 23.03
N LYS A 119 3.67 -2.88 24.23
CA LYS A 119 4.18 -1.79 25.08
C LYS A 119 5.60 -1.48 24.64
N ILE A 120 5.80 -0.30 24.07
CA ILE A 120 7.13 0.23 23.80
C ILE A 120 7.48 1.13 24.98
N ASP A 121 8.28 0.60 25.90
CA ASP A 121 8.89 1.41 26.96
C ASP A 121 10.01 2.22 26.30
N ILE A 122 9.68 3.46 25.94
CA ILE A 122 10.67 4.43 25.47
C ILE A 122 11.24 5.09 26.73
N ASP A 123 12.40 4.62 27.18
CA ASP A 123 13.20 5.26 28.22
C ASP A 123 13.72 6.61 27.74
N ASN A 124 12.85 7.62 27.80
CA ASN A 124 13.18 9.02 27.55
C ASN A 124 14.03 9.56 28.71
N THR A 125 15.34 9.27 28.68
CA THR A 125 16.34 10.02 29.44
C THR A 125 16.70 11.29 28.66
N ILE A 126 15.76 12.24 28.59
CA ILE A 126 16.04 13.60 28.14
C ILE A 126 16.49 14.39 29.37
N LYS A 127 17.80 14.64 29.47
CA LYS A 127 18.35 15.62 30.41
C LYS A 127 17.96 17.00 29.91
N THR A 128 17.00 17.62 30.59
CA THR A 128 16.61 19.02 30.42
C THR A 128 17.78 19.94 30.79
N GLY A 129 18.35 20.60 29.79
CA GLY A 129 19.19 21.78 29.98
C GLY A 129 18.31 23.03 29.91
N GLU A 130 18.19 23.73 31.02
CA GLU A 130 17.53 25.04 31.12
C GLU A 130 18.21 26.05 30.20
N SER A 131 17.48 26.56 29.20
CA SER A 131 17.89 27.70 28.38
C SER A 131 17.17 28.95 28.85
N ALA A 132 17.80 29.68 29.77
CA ALA A 132 17.46 31.06 30.04
C ALA A 132 17.97 31.94 28.89
N HIS A 133 17.08 32.46 28.03
CA HIS A 133 17.33 33.75 27.40
C HIS A 133 16.01 34.46 27.03
N ARG A 134 15.71 35.47 27.86
CA ARG A 134 14.73 36.53 27.65
C ARG A 134 15.00 37.32 26.38
N ASP A 135 13.89 37.78 25.80
CA ASP A 135 13.59 39.11 25.27
C ASP A 135 14.69 39.85 24.51
N CYS A 136 14.45 40.13 23.23
CA CYS A 136 14.49 41.47 22.63
C CYS A 136 14.42 41.37 21.09
N ILE A 137 13.25 41.61 20.49
CA ILE A 137 13.21 42.26 19.17
C ILE A 137 12.10 43.30 19.18
N THR A 138 12.49 44.55 19.40
CA THR A 138 11.74 45.75 19.01
C THR A 138 11.88 45.98 17.51
N ASN A 139 10.77 46.37 16.89
CA ASN A 139 10.66 46.92 15.55
C ASN A 139 11.70 48.01 15.26
N ALA A 140 12.31 47.98 14.07
CA ALA A 140 12.57 49.15 13.22
C ALA A 140 13.48 48.77 12.04
N SER A 141 12.96 48.86 10.81
CA SER A 141 13.78 49.31 9.68
C SER A 141 12.89 49.82 8.56
N GLU A 142 12.48 51.07 8.70
CA GLU A 142 12.42 51.99 7.57
C GLU A 142 13.67 52.85 7.73
N TYR A 143 14.61 52.83 6.79
CA TYR A 143 15.43 54.01 6.50
C TYR A 143 16.18 53.93 5.17
N ASP A 144 16.15 55.10 4.55
CA ASP A 144 16.89 55.59 3.41
C ASP A 144 18.41 55.48 3.51
N LYS A 145 18.98 55.53 2.31
CA LYS A 145 20.39 55.72 1.99
C LYS A 145 20.90 57.06 2.53
N ASN A 146 22.02 57.03 3.24
CA ASN A 146 23.25 57.77 2.90
C ASN A 146 24.16 57.97 4.12
N THR A 147 25.45 58.00 3.82
CA THR A 147 26.56 58.59 4.61
C THR A 147 27.46 57.58 5.32
N ALA A 148 28.64 57.43 4.71
CA ALA A 148 29.81 56.80 5.27
C ALA A 148 30.31 57.53 6.53
N SER A 149 30.73 56.77 7.54
CA SER A 149 32.02 56.97 8.20
C SER A 149 32.24 55.88 9.25
N GLU A 150 33.39 55.24 9.14
CA GLU A 150 34.14 54.50 10.15
C GLU A 150 33.64 54.60 11.60
N THR A 151 33.29 53.45 12.16
CA THR A 151 33.88 52.96 13.41
C THR A 151 33.66 51.46 13.49
N VAL A 152 34.72 50.71 13.18
CA VAL A 152 34.80 49.27 13.42
C VAL A 152 34.79 49.06 14.93
N LYS A 153 33.60 48.85 15.52
CA LYS A 153 33.48 48.24 16.83
C LYS A 153 33.61 46.74 16.65
N ASN A 154 34.82 46.26 16.92
CA ASN A 154 35.13 44.86 17.16
C ASN A 154 34.11 44.27 18.14
N CYS A 155 33.13 43.53 17.61
CA CYS A 155 32.42 42.55 18.40
C CYS A 155 33.38 41.39 18.63
N SER A 156 34.07 41.46 19.77
CA SER A 156 34.81 40.35 20.34
C SER A 156 33.79 39.29 20.75
N CYS A 157 33.44 38.40 19.84
CA CYS A 157 32.74 37.18 20.19
C CYS A 157 33.66 36.38 21.14
N PRO A 158 33.17 35.93 22.31
CA PRO A 158 33.93 35.04 23.15
C PRO A 158 34.21 33.76 22.36
N THR A 159 35.49 33.57 22.05
CA THR A 159 36.06 32.33 21.54
C THR A 159 35.99 31.30 22.66
N GLU A 160 34.84 30.65 22.82
CA GLU A 160 34.81 29.37 23.52
C GLU A 160 35.25 28.29 22.53
N PRO A 161 36.36 27.58 22.81
CA PRO A 161 36.80 26.47 22.00
C PRO A 161 35.90 25.26 22.29
N ASP A 162 35.61 24.51 21.23
CA ASP A 162 35.27 23.09 21.28
C ASP A 162 33.83 22.69 21.68
N THR A 163 32.81 23.50 21.39
CA THR A 163 31.49 22.89 21.13
C THR A 163 31.51 22.31 19.72
N VAL A 164 32.02 21.09 19.60
CA VAL A 164 31.86 20.25 18.42
C VAL A 164 30.36 20.16 18.15
N CYS A 165 29.87 20.95 17.20
CA CYS A 165 28.56 20.75 16.61
C CYS A 165 28.59 19.35 16.00
N ASN A 166 28.13 18.38 16.78
CA ASN A 166 27.90 17.02 16.31
C ASN A 166 27.00 17.19 15.08
N PRO A 167 27.48 16.91 13.85
CA PRO A 167 26.59 16.90 12.71
C PRO A 167 25.53 15.87 13.07
N LEU A 168 24.29 16.32 13.25
CA LEU A 168 23.16 15.41 13.42
C LEU A 168 23.34 14.35 12.35
N SER A 169 23.44 13.10 12.77
CA SER A 169 23.52 11.95 11.87
C SER A 169 22.20 11.89 11.10
N GLU A 170 22.11 12.68 10.03
CA GLU A 170 20.92 12.95 9.20
C GLU A 170 20.58 11.79 8.29
N GLU A 171 21.28 10.66 8.38
CA GLU A 171 21.28 9.65 7.32
C GLU A 171 19.93 8.97 7.07
N ASN A 172 18.92 9.15 7.95
CA ASN A 172 17.60 8.55 7.73
C ASN A 172 16.39 9.47 8.03
N SER A 173 16.61 10.77 8.26
CA SER A 173 15.50 11.68 8.56
C SER A 173 14.72 12.00 7.28
N LEU A 174 13.53 11.42 7.17
CA LEU A 174 12.62 11.65 6.05
C LEU A 174 12.37 13.16 5.87
N LEU A 175 12.61 13.68 4.67
CA LEU A 175 12.49 15.11 4.37
C LEU A 175 11.07 15.62 4.69
N ASN A 176 10.94 16.57 5.62
CA ASN A 176 9.69 17.28 5.87
C ASN A 176 9.47 18.34 4.76
N PRO A 177 8.48 18.16 3.87
CA PRO A 177 8.33 18.99 2.69
C PRO A 177 7.81 20.39 3.01
N VAL A 178 7.05 20.57 4.11
CA VAL A 178 6.54 21.89 4.52
C VAL A 178 7.67 22.75 5.10
N ALA A 179 8.52 22.15 5.95
CA ALA A 179 9.69 22.84 6.49
C ALA A 179 10.68 23.20 5.37
N ALA A 180 10.96 22.25 4.47
CA ALA A 180 11.82 22.48 3.31
C ALA A 180 11.26 23.56 2.36
N LEU A 181 9.94 23.61 2.14
CA LEU A 181 9.30 24.64 1.32
C LEU A 181 9.53 26.05 1.90
N ARG A 182 9.44 26.22 3.22
CA ARG A 182 9.67 27.51 3.88
C ARG A 182 11.12 27.96 3.82
N ALA A 183 12.04 27.01 3.96
CA ALA A 183 13.47 27.29 3.97
C ALA A 183 14.03 27.59 2.57
N LEU A 184 13.58 26.85 1.55
CA LEU A 184 14.19 26.86 0.20
C LEU A 184 13.30 27.44 -0.89
N GLY A 185 12.01 27.62 -0.60
CA GLY A 185 11.01 27.94 -1.60
C GLY A 185 10.62 26.73 -2.47
N GLU A 186 9.72 26.99 -3.44
CA GLU A 186 9.14 25.95 -4.29
C GLU A 186 10.18 25.26 -5.20
N GLY A 187 11.07 26.05 -5.81
CA GLY A 187 12.11 25.54 -6.71
C GLY A 187 13.08 24.61 -5.99
N GLY A 188 13.64 25.06 -4.85
CA GLY A 188 14.58 24.26 -4.08
C GLY A 188 13.96 22.98 -3.51
N LEU A 189 12.67 22.99 -3.17
CA LEU A 189 11.95 21.77 -2.80
C LEU A 189 11.84 20.79 -3.98
N LYS A 190 11.47 21.26 -5.17
CA LYS A 190 11.38 20.42 -6.37
C LYS A 190 12.71 19.76 -6.70
N ASP A 191 13.81 20.50 -6.58
CA ASP A 191 15.15 19.99 -6.85
C ASP A 191 15.54 18.89 -5.84
N LYS A 192 15.30 19.12 -4.54
CA LYS A 192 15.52 18.10 -3.49
C LYS A 192 14.65 16.86 -3.68
N LEU A 193 13.39 17.01 -4.06
CA LEU A 193 12.52 15.85 -4.32
C LEU A 193 12.91 15.10 -5.60
N SER A 194 13.53 15.80 -6.56
CA SER A 194 13.99 15.20 -7.82
C SER A 194 15.19 14.27 -7.63
N SER A 195 15.96 14.37 -6.54
CA SER A 195 17.04 13.42 -6.22
C SER A 195 16.55 12.14 -5.53
N LEU A 196 15.33 12.12 -4.98
CA LEU A 196 14.81 10.99 -4.20
C LEU A 196 14.22 9.86 -5.06
N ASN A 197 14.15 8.65 -4.51
CA ASN A 197 13.49 7.53 -5.19
C ASN A 197 11.96 7.65 -5.10
N PRO A 198 11.21 7.08 -6.06
CA PRO A 198 9.75 7.08 -6.00
C PRO A 198 9.17 6.49 -4.70
N LYS A 199 9.83 5.50 -4.10
CA LYS A 199 9.41 4.91 -2.82
C LYS A 199 9.50 5.92 -1.68
N ASP A 200 10.57 6.70 -1.63
CA ASP A 200 10.79 7.71 -0.60
C ASP A 200 9.77 8.86 -0.74
N LEU A 201 9.47 9.26 -1.98
CA LEU A 201 8.41 10.24 -2.26
C LEU A 201 7.04 9.76 -1.76
N ILE A 202 6.71 8.48 -1.94
CA ILE A 202 5.47 7.90 -1.43
C ILE A 202 5.45 7.87 0.10
N ASN A 203 6.59 7.57 0.75
CA ASN A 203 6.70 7.65 2.20
C ASN A 203 6.50 9.07 2.71
N ILE A 204 7.09 10.08 2.06
CA ILE A 204 6.89 11.50 2.38
C ILE A 204 5.39 11.85 2.32
N ILE A 205 4.68 11.39 1.28
CA ILE A 205 3.23 11.61 1.15
C ILE A 205 2.48 10.98 2.32
N ARG A 206 2.78 9.74 2.68
CA ARG A 206 2.09 9.05 3.78
C ARG A 206 2.31 9.74 5.12
N THR A 207 3.50 10.24 5.38
CA THR A 207 3.87 10.83 6.66
C THR A 207 3.37 12.27 6.81
N TYR A 208 3.52 13.10 5.78
CA TYR A 208 3.31 14.55 5.91
C TYR A 208 2.11 15.08 5.14
N THR A 209 1.73 14.45 4.03
CA THR A 209 0.67 14.95 3.14
C THR A 209 -0.23 13.82 2.63
N PRO A 210 -0.94 13.09 3.51
CA PRO A 210 -1.64 11.87 3.12
C PRO A 210 -2.75 12.17 2.10
N ASP A 211 -2.76 11.42 1.00
CA ASP A 211 -3.80 11.51 -0.01
C ASP A 211 -5.00 10.63 0.36
N LEU A 212 -6.07 11.25 0.84
CA LEU A 212 -7.33 10.55 1.15
C LEU A 212 -7.96 9.89 -0.08
N THR A 213 -7.73 10.44 -1.28
CA THR A 213 -8.31 9.88 -2.52
C THR A 213 -7.55 8.66 -3.02
N GLY A 214 -6.32 8.46 -2.53
CA GLY A 214 -5.39 7.42 -2.95
C GLY A 214 -4.96 7.47 -4.43
N LYS A 215 -5.33 8.51 -5.18
CA LYS A 215 -5.01 8.65 -6.61
C LYS A 215 -3.50 8.80 -6.81
N VAL A 216 -2.82 9.50 -5.91
CA VAL A 216 -1.39 9.77 -6.05
C VAL A 216 -0.56 8.49 -5.91
N TYR A 217 -0.97 7.54 -5.06
CA TYR A 217 -0.26 6.28 -4.84
C TYR A 217 -0.29 5.35 -6.07
N ARG A 218 -1.23 5.56 -6.99
CA ARG A 218 -1.34 4.81 -8.25
C ARG A 218 -0.52 5.43 -9.38
N LYS A 219 -0.03 6.66 -9.21
CA LYS A 219 0.77 7.33 -10.24
C LYS A 219 2.17 6.71 -10.32
N ARG A 220 2.61 6.41 -11.54
CA ARG A 220 3.98 5.93 -11.81
C ARG A 220 4.94 7.05 -12.18
N ASN A 221 4.42 8.20 -12.61
CA ASN A 221 5.24 9.33 -13.03
C ASN A 221 5.77 10.09 -11.81
N LYS A 222 7.10 10.10 -11.65
CA LYS A 222 7.81 10.79 -10.56
C LYS A 222 7.45 12.28 -10.49
N ASN A 223 7.39 12.98 -11.62
CA ASN A 223 7.10 14.42 -11.65
C ASN A 223 5.69 14.72 -11.13
N ALA A 224 4.72 13.88 -11.47
CA ALA A 224 3.34 14.05 -11.01
C ALA A 224 3.17 13.77 -9.49
N ILE A 225 4.09 13.03 -8.87
CA ILE A 225 4.16 12.82 -7.42
C ILE A 225 4.81 14.04 -6.76
N ILE A 226 5.90 14.56 -7.34
CA ILE A 226 6.59 15.77 -6.86
C ILE A 226 5.64 16.98 -6.90
N GLU A 227 4.95 17.21 -8.01
CA GLU A 227 3.96 18.29 -8.15
C GLU A 227 2.89 18.22 -7.05
N TYR A 228 2.39 17.01 -6.76
CA TYR A 228 1.41 16.81 -5.70
C TYR A 228 1.97 17.18 -4.31
N ILE A 229 3.18 16.73 -3.97
CA ILE A 229 3.83 17.05 -2.69
C ILE A 229 3.98 18.57 -2.55
N VAL A 230 4.43 19.25 -3.61
CA VAL A 230 4.63 20.70 -3.62
C VAL A 230 3.31 21.45 -3.46
N GLU A 231 2.27 21.08 -4.22
CA GLU A 231 0.94 21.67 -4.15
C GLU A 231 0.33 21.55 -2.74
N LYS A 232 0.40 20.34 -2.16
CA LYS A 232 -0.10 20.08 -0.81
C LYS A 232 0.71 20.81 0.25
N SER A 233 2.04 20.80 0.15
CA SER A 233 2.91 21.51 1.10
C SER A 233 2.67 23.02 1.06
N SER A 234 2.45 23.58 -0.14
CA SER A 234 2.09 24.98 -0.33
C SER A 234 0.75 25.31 0.34
N SER A 235 -0.27 24.47 0.12
CA SER A 235 -1.58 24.64 0.77
C SER A 235 -1.49 24.60 2.30
N LEU A 236 -0.76 23.62 2.85
CA LEU A 236 -0.54 23.47 4.28
C LEU A 236 0.25 24.63 4.88
N SER A 237 1.27 25.12 4.17
CA SER A 237 2.06 26.27 4.61
C SER A 237 1.24 27.55 4.74
N LYS A 238 0.25 27.74 3.85
CA LYS A 238 -0.66 28.91 3.82
C LYS A 238 -1.71 28.85 4.91
N LEU A 239 -2.21 27.65 5.21
CA LEU A 239 -3.25 27.44 6.22
C LEU A 239 -2.80 27.78 7.64
N GLY A 240 -1.50 27.98 7.90
CA GLY A 240 -0.98 28.37 9.21
C GLY A 240 -1.13 27.28 10.30
N GLN A 241 -1.91 26.23 10.03
CA GLN A 241 -1.95 24.99 10.78
C GLN A 241 -0.71 24.16 10.46
N VAL A 242 0.43 24.62 10.92
CA VAL A 242 1.39 23.63 11.40
C VAL A 242 0.82 23.21 12.74
N PHE A 243 0.71 21.90 12.94
CA PHE A 243 0.78 21.33 14.27
C PHE A 243 1.80 22.16 15.05
N ARG A 244 1.34 23.02 15.98
CA ARG A 244 2.27 23.56 16.95
C ARG A 244 2.90 22.31 17.52
N GLU A 245 4.21 22.17 17.38
CA GLU A 245 4.95 21.31 18.27
C GLU A 245 4.43 21.74 19.64
N VAL A 246 3.65 20.86 20.29
CA VAL A 246 3.12 21.18 21.60
C VAL A 246 4.38 21.28 22.42
N ASP A 247 4.85 22.50 22.63
CA ASP A 247 5.95 22.81 23.51
C ASP A 247 5.58 22.11 24.81
N LYS A 248 6.26 20.98 25.09
CA LYS A 248 6.11 20.24 26.33
C LYS A 248 6.84 21.03 27.41
N GLU A 249 6.44 22.27 27.61
CA GLU A 249 6.94 23.11 28.67
C GLU A 249 5.81 23.36 29.65
N ASN A 250 6.06 22.89 30.87
CA ASN A 250 5.39 23.22 32.12
C ASN A 250 4.10 22.45 32.43
N LYS A 251 4.27 21.26 33.01
CA LYS A 251 3.38 20.78 34.08
C LYS A 251 4.20 20.24 35.24
#